data_AF-A0A6A0GUV7-F1
#
_entry.id   AF-A0A6A0GUV7-F1
#
_cell.length_a   1.000
_cell.length_b   1.000
_cell.length_c   1.000
_cell.angle_alpha   90.00
_cell.angle_beta   90.00
_cell.angle_gamma   90.00
#
_symmetry.space_group_name_H-M   'P 1'
#
loop_
_entity.id
_entity.type
_entity.pdbx_description
1 polymer ?
#
loop_
_entity_poly.entity_id
_entity_poly.type
_entity_poly.pdbx_seq_one_letter_code
_entity_poly.pdbx_strand_id
1 'polypeptide(L)'
;MEDTLLPMTRGQMDDIENEGHDGSSLDYSSGMNTQIMYEKEARIQLDYSQLSDAHKELEDAEDVRKQDSKLSKHITDLFNTVHKIQAPNMKAMQKLEFAREKLKETNTEFDNARKRAKKAKQAFEKIKKSRYDKFSAFFEHVSNEIDGIYKVRPIDECPCQSNKIEP
;
A
#
# COMPACT_ATOMS: atom_id res chain seq x y z
N MET A 1 12.10 -40.67 1.92
CA MET A 1 10.93 -40.42 2.78
C MET A 1 11.46 -39.66 3.96
N GLU A 2 10.95 -38.46 4.20
CA GLU A 2 11.31 -37.72 5.42
C GLU A 2 10.65 -38.44 6.59
N ASP A 3 11.43 -38.77 7.62
CA ASP A 3 10.94 -39.42 8.83
C ASP A 3 9.96 -38.46 9.53
N THR A 4 8.67 -38.79 9.48
CA THR A 4 7.62 -37.99 10.11
C THR A 4 7.52 -38.39 11.57
N LEU A 5 7.87 -37.45 12.46
CA LEU A 5 7.77 -37.66 13.90
C LEU A 5 6.29 -37.75 14.31
N LEU A 6 5.88 -38.91 14.80
CA LEU A 6 4.52 -39.13 15.28
C LEU A 6 4.34 -38.54 16.69
N PRO A 7 3.31 -37.71 16.93
CA PRO A 7 3.05 -37.17 18.24
C PRO A 7 2.56 -38.26 19.22
N MET A 8 3.14 -38.26 20.42
CA MET A 8 2.88 -39.25 21.48
C MET A 8 2.22 -38.57 22.69
N THR A 9 1.19 -39.20 23.25
CA THR A 9 0.57 -38.81 24.53
C THR A 9 1.35 -39.39 25.71
N ARG A 10 1.90 -40.61 25.56
CA ARG A 10 2.69 -41.29 26.59
C ARG A 10 3.66 -42.30 25.95
N GLY A 11 4.85 -42.44 26.53
CA GLY A 11 5.91 -43.35 26.05
C GLY A 11 6.73 -42.79 24.90
N GLN A 12 7.89 -43.41 24.61
CA GLN A 12 8.71 -43.09 23.44
C GLN A 12 8.76 -44.29 22.49
N MET A 13 8.89 -44.03 21.17
CA MET A 13 8.99 -45.09 20.17
C MET A 13 10.26 -45.93 20.35
N ASP A 14 11.28 -45.39 21.01
CA ASP A 14 12.52 -46.09 21.35
C ASP A 14 12.31 -47.16 22.46
N ASP A 15 11.18 -47.12 23.19
CA ASP A 15 10.89 -48.07 24.29
C ASP A 15 10.51 -49.48 23.81
N ILE A 16 10.23 -49.65 22.51
CA ILE A 16 9.89 -50.92 21.83
C ILE A 16 11.04 -51.47 21.00
N GLU A 17 12.15 -50.75 20.85
CA GLU A 17 13.34 -51.33 20.22
C GLU A 17 13.88 -52.46 21.10
N ASN A 18 13.95 -53.66 20.53
CA ASN A 18 14.53 -54.81 21.18
C ASN A 18 16.05 -54.58 21.23
N GLU A 19 16.63 -54.43 22.43
CA GLU A 19 18.08 -54.31 22.69
C GLU A 19 18.85 -55.60 22.30
N GLY A 20 18.75 -56.02 21.04
CA GLY A 20 19.29 -57.28 20.53
C GLY A 20 19.98 -57.14 19.18
N HIS A 21 20.39 -55.93 18.79
CA HIS A 21 21.24 -55.72 17.61
C HIS A 21 22.73 -55.69 18.00
N ASP A 22 23.17 -56.73 18.71
CA ASP A 22 24.56 -57.18 18.59
C ASP A 22 24.56 -58.71 18.48
N GLY A 23 25.25 -59.20 17.46
CA GLY A 23 25.20 -60.59 17.01
C GLY A 23 25.84 -61.55 17.98
N SER A 24 25.12 -61.96 19.04
CA SER A 24 25.50 -63.15 19.81
C SER A 24 24.29 -63.94 20.27
N SER A 25 24.27 -65.20 19.79
CA SER A 25 23.57 -66.37 20.30
C SER A 25 22.88 -66.18 21.66
N LEU A 26 21.54 -66.32 21.71
CA LEU A 26 20.89 -66.94 22.86
C LEU A 26 19.55 -67.56 22.47
N ASP A 27 19.49 -68.87 22.67
CA ASP A 27 18.32 -69.74 22.79
C ASP A 27 17.17 -69.04 23.54
N TYR A 28 16.02 -68.83 22.89
CA TYR A 28 14.91 -68.04 23.45
C TYR A 28 13.60 -68.83 23.47
N SER A 29 13.13 -69.07 24.68
CA SER A 29 11.78 -69.59 24.99
C SER A 29 10.71 -68.61 24.48
N SER A 30 10.03 -68.99 23.40
CA SER A 30 9.16 -68.16 22.56
C SER A 30 7.91 -67.56 23.23
N GLY A 31 7.57 -67.95 24.48
CA GLY A 31 6.30 -67.57 25.13
C GLY A 31 6.38 -66.40 26.13
N MET A 32 7.56 -66.12 26.68
CA MET A 32 7.73 -65.09 27.73
C MET A 32 8.07 -63.70 27.15
N ASN A 33 8.70 -63.67 25.97
CA ASN A 33 9.14 -62.43 25.30
C ASN A 33 7.95 -61.64 24.72
N THR A 34 6.96 -62.32 24.17
CA THR A 34 5.75 -61.70 23.60
C THR A 34 4.95 -60.92 24.65
N GLN A 35 4.80 -61.43 25.87
CA GLN A 35 4.12 -60.70 26.94
C GLN A 35 4.85 -59.40 27.33
N ILE A 36 6.17 -59.43 27.42
CA ILE A 36 6.99 -58.25 27.75
C ILE A 36 6.92 -57.22 26.62
N MET A 37 6.88 -57.66 25.36
CA MET A 37 6.69 -56.79 24.20
C MET A 37 5.31 -56.13 24.20
N TYR A 38 4.23 -56.88 24.44
CA TYR A 38 2.89 -56.30 24.55
C TYR A 38 2.76 -55.33 25.73
N GLU A 39 3.45 -55.59 26.85
CA GLU A 39 3.48 -54.68 27.99
C GLU A 39 4.26 -53.38 27.69
N LYS A 40 5.33 -53.47 26.88
CA LYS A 40 6.06 -52.31 26.34
C LYS A 40 5.20 -51.51 25.36
N GLU A 41 4.55 -52.17 24.41
CA GLU A 41 3.64 -51.54 23.44
C GLU A 41 2.45 -50.86 24.12
N ALA A 42 1.85 -51.47 25.15
CA ALA A 42 0.71 -50.90 25.87
C ALA A 42 1.04 -49.60 26.64
N ARG A 43 2.33 -49.32 26.89
CA ARG A 43 2.78 -48.06 27.51
C ARG A 43 2.86 -46.90 26.52
N ILE A 44 2.88 -47.20 25.23
CA ILE A 44 2.95 -46.20 24.16
C ILE A 44 1.54 -45.83 23.75
N GLN A 45 1.20 -44.55 23.89
CA GLN A 45 -0.07 -43.99 23.47
C GLN A 45 0.18 -42.87 22.48
N LEU A 46 -0.29 -43.04 21.25
CA LEU A 46 -0.22 -42.03 20.19
C LEU A 46 -1.22 -40.90 20.46
N ASP A 47 -0.81 -39.66 20.18
CA ASP A 47 -1.70 -38.50 20.24
C ASP A 47 -2.43 -38.32 18.91
N TYR A 48 -3.75 -38.56 18.93
CA TYR A 48 -4.64 -38.35 17.79
C TYR A 48 -5.44 -37.05 17.89
N SER A 49 -5.11 -36.14 18.82
CA SER A 49 -5.84 -34.88 19.02
C SER A 49 -5.88 -33.99 17.77
N GLN A 50 -4.82 -34.05 16.95
CA GLN A 50 -4.70 -33.27 15.71
C GLN A 50 -5.48 -33.87 14.54
N LEU A 51 -5.98 -35.10 14.68
CA LEU A 51 -6.75 -35.78 13.66
C LEU A 51 -8.25 -35.51 13.88
N SER A 52 -8.97 -35.14 12.82
CA SER A 52 -10.43 -34.97 12.91
C SER A 52 -11.14 -36.32 13.11
N ASP A 53 -12.28 -36.32 13.78
CA ASP A 53 -13.00 -37.56 14.13
C ASP A 53 -13.39 -38.40 12.89
N ALA A 54 -13.71 -37.75 11.77
CA ALA A 54 -13.96 -38.42 10.48
C ALA A 54 -12.76 -39.22 9.92
N HIS A 55 -11.54 -38.96 10.39
CA HIS A 55 -10.35 -39.72 10.02
C HIS A 55 -9.95 -40.76 11.09
N LYS A 56 -10.54 -40.69 12.30
CA LYS A 56 -10.38 -41.70 13.36
C LYS A 56 -11.36 -42.86 13.21
N GLU A 57 -12.52 -42.61 12.59
CA GLU A 57 -13.61 -43.57 12.39
C GLU A 57 -13.48 -44.41 11.11
N LEU A 58 -12.30 -44.44 10.48
CA LEU A 58 -12.04 -45.24 9.28
C LEU A 58 -11.67 -46.66 9.69
N GLU A 59 -12.58 -47.62 9.51
CA GLU A 59 -12.36 -49.02 9.88
C GLU A 59 -11.78 -49.87 8.73
N ASP A 60 -12.17 -49.56 7.49
CA ASP A 60 -11.78 -50.34 6.31
C ASP A 60 -10.52 -49.78 5.61
N ALA A 61 -9.63 -50.68 5.19
CA ALA A 61 -8.41 -50.33 4.46
C ALA A 61 -8.68 -49.59 3.14
N GLU A 62 -9.84 -49.84 2.51
CA GLU A 62 -10.26 -49.15 1.28
C GLU A 62 -10.67 -47.70 1.55
N ASP A 63 -11.31 -47.42 2.69
CA ASP A 63 -11.69 -46.06 3.09
C ASP A 63 -10.47 -45.22 3.47
N VAL A 64 -9.47 -45.83 4.12
CA VAL A 64 -8.17 -45.19 4.39
C VAL A 64 -7.49 -44.79 3.08
N ARG A 65 -7.37 -45.71 2.10
CA ARG A 65 -6.79 -45.42 0.78
C ARG A 65 -7.54 -44.32 0.03
N LYS A 66 -8.87 -44.28 0.15
CA LYS A 66 -9.71 -43.26 -0.48
C LYS A 66 -9.45 -41.88 0.13
N GLN A 67 -9.30 -41.77 1.44
CA GLN A 67 -8.97 -40.49 2.09
C GLN A 67 -7.54 -40.06 1.79
N ASP A 68 -6.58 -40.98 1.79
CA ASP A 68 -5.19 -40.70 1.41
C ASP A 68 -5.09 -40.16 -0.03
N SER A 69 -5.82 -40.77 -0.96
CA SER A 69 -5.91 -40.27 -2.34
C SER A 69 -6.52 -38.87 -2.43
N LYS A 70 -7.53 -38.55 -1.60
CA LYS A 70 -8.12 -37.20 -1.56
C LYS A 70 -7.15 -36.17 -1.01
N LEU A 71 -6.46 -36.49 0.10
CA LEU A 71 -5.46 -35.60 0.69
C LEU A 71 -4.31 -35.36 -0.29
N SER A 72 -3.80 -36.41 -0.91
CA SER A 72 -2.74 -36.33 -1.94
C SER A 72 -3.14 -35.45 -3.12
N LYS A 73 -4.39 -35.56 -3.58
CA LYS A 73 -4.94 -34.68 -4.63
C LYS A 73 -5.02 -33.24 -4.14
N HIS A 74 -5.51 -33.01 -2.93
CA HIS A 74 -5.62 -31.67 -2.36
C HIS A 74 -4.25 -31.00 -2.18
N ILE A 75 -3.24 -31.75 -1.73
CA ILE A 75 -1.85 -31.28 -1.65
C ILE A 75 -1.34 -30.91 -3.03
N THR A 76 -1.60 -31.75 -4.03
CA THR A 76 -1.19 -31.49 -5.43
C THR A 76 -1.88 -30.24 -5.98
N ASP A 77 -3.17 -30.05 -5.70
CA ASP A 77 -3.93 -28.88 -6.13
C ASP A 77 -3.45 -27.59 -5.45
N LEU A 78 -3.16 -27.64 -4.14
CA LEU A 78 -2.56 -26.52 -3.41
C LEU A 78 -1.16 -26.22 -3.93
N PHE A 79 -0.34 -27.23 -4.16
CA PHE A 79 1.00 -27.07 -4.74
C PHE A 79 0.93 -26.41 -6.12
N ASN A 80 0.03 -26.87 -6.99
CA ASN A 80 -0.21 -26.28 -8.30
C ASN A 80 -0.73 -24.85 -8.20
N THR A 81 -1.61 -24.57 -7.24
CA THR A 81 -2.14 -23.22 -6.99
C THR A 81 -1.03 -22.27 -6.56
N VAL A 82 -0.20 -22.70 -5.60
CA VAL A 82 0.97 -21.93 -5.14
C VAL A 82 1.93 -21.70 -6.30
N HIS A 83 2.26 -22.73 -7.08
CA HIS A 83 3.16 -22.62 -8.23
C HIS A 83 2.62 -21.68 -9.32
N LYS A 84 1.29 -21.67 -9.53
CA LYS A 84 0.64 -20.73 -10.45
C LYS A 84 0.70 -19.27 -9.95
N ILE A 85 0.76 -19.07 -8.63
CA ILE A 85 0.87 -17.75 -7.98
C ILE A 85 2.34 -17.30 -7.86
N GLN A 86 3.32 -18.19 -8.08
CA GLN A 86 4.76 -17.89 -7.98
C GLN A 86 5.31 -16.91 -9.02
N ALA A 87 4.50 -16.37 -9.92
CA ALA A 87 4.88 -15.15 -10.63
C ALA A 87 4.45 -13.94 -9.77
N PRO A 88 5.28 -13.46 -8.82
CA PRO A 88 4.98 -12.22 -8.13
C PRO A 88 4.78 -11.15 -9.20
N ASN A 89 3.68 -10.41 -9.09
CA ASN A 89 3.40 -9.28 -9.98
C ASN A 89 4.35 -8.11 -9.64
N MET A 90 5.65 -8.33 -9.78
CA MET A 90 6.70 -7.35 -9.52
C MET A 90 6.53 -6.11 -10.41
N LYS A 91 5.92 -6.29 -11.58
CA LYS A 91 5.50 -5.20 -12.47
C LYS A 91 4.47 -4.27 -11.83
N ALA A 92 3.58 -4.74 -10.95
CA ALA A 92 2.64 -3.90 -10.24
C ALA A 92 3.33 -3.02 -9.18
N MET A 93 4.29 -3.57 -8.43
CA MET A 93 5.08 -2.81 -7.47
C MET A 93 5.88 -1.69 -8.16
N GLN A 94 6.57 -2.00 -9.25
CA GLN A 94 7.31 -1.01 -10.05
C GLN A 94 6.39 0.06 -10.65
N LYS A 95 5.23 -0.33 -11.21
CA LYS A 95 4.25 0.62 -11.74
C LYS A 95 3.70 1.56 -10.66
N LEU A 96 3.47 1.05 -9.45
CA LEU A 96 3.00 1.83 -8.32
C LEU A 96 4.06 2.85 -7.90
N GLU A 97 5.33 2.46 -7.81
CA GLU A 97 6.44 3.35 -7.49
C GLU A 97 6.60 4.45 -8.54
N PHE A 98 6.60 4.10 -9.83
CA PHE A 98 6.64 5.06 -10.92
C PHE A 98 5.46 6.05 -10.88
N ALA A 99 4.24 5.56 -10.60
CA ALA A 99 3.07 6.42 -10.48
C ALA A 99 3.20 7.39 -9.28
N ARG A 100 3.77 6.94 -8.15
CA ARG A 100 4.04 7.79 -6.99
C ARG A 100 5.07 8.87 -7.29
N GLU A 101 6.16 8.50 -7.95
CA GLU A 101 7.22 9.45 -8.32
C GLU A 101 6.69 10.51 -9.28
N LYS A 102 6.00 10.10 -10.34
CA LYS A 102 5.40 11.02 -11.31
C LYS A 102 4.36 11.95 -10.67
N LEU A 103 3.56 11.45 -9.73
CA LEU A 103 2.62 12.27 -8.96
C LEU A 103 3.35 13.29 -8.07
N LYS A 104 4.45 12.89 -7.42
CA LYS A 104 5.27 13.80 -6.62
C LYS A 104 5.89 14.90 -7.49
N GLU A 105 6.49 14.54 -8.62
CA GLU A 105 7.09 15.49 -9.57
C GLU A 105 6.06 16.50 -10.07
N THR A 106 4.95 16.02 -10.62
CA THR A 106 3.86 16.87 -11.13
C THR A 106 3.29 17.81 -10.06
N ASN A 107 3.15 17.34 -8.82
CA ASN A 107 2.70 18.19 -7.72
C ASN A 107 3.72 19.29 -7.38
N THR A 108 5.02 18.95 -7.35
CA THR A 108 6.07 19.95 -7.11
C THR A 108 6.13 21.00 -8.24
N GLU A 109 5.97 20.58 -9.49
CA GLU A 109 5.94 21.48 -10.63
C GLU A 109 4.71 22.41 -10.58
N PHE A 110 3.54 21.85 -10.25
CA PHE A 110 2.30 22.62 -10.06
C PHE A 110 2.45 23.68 -8.96
N ASP A 111 3.01 23.31 -7.81
CA ASP A 111 3.26 24.25 -6.71
C ASP A 111 4.24 25.35 -7.11
N ASN A 112 5.29 25.01 -7.87
CA ASN A 112 6.24 25.98 -8.38
C ASN A 112 5.61 26.93 -9.41
N ALA A 113 4.78 26.41 -10.32
CA ALA A 113 4.01 27.23 -11.26
C ALA A 113 3.05 28.17 -10.53
N ARG A 114 2.32 27.68 -9.51
CA ARG A 114 1.42 28.47 -8.69
C ARG A 114 2.15 29.59 -7.94
N LYS A 115 3.31 29.30 -7.36
CA LYS A 115 4.17 30.30 -6.70
C LYS A 115 4.65 31.37 -7.68
N ARG A 116 5.09 30.97 -8.87
CA ARG A 116 5.50 31.91 -9.94
C ARG A 116 4.35 32.82 -10.37
N ALA A 117 3.17 32.25 -10.64
CA ALA A 117 1.98 33.00 -11.01
C ALA A 117 1.56 34.00 -9.91
N LYS A 118 1.59 33.58 -8.64
CA LYS A 118 1.28 34.46 -7.50
C LYS A 118 2.25 35.63 -7.41
N LYS A 119 3.57 35.38 -7.55
CA LYS A 119 4.59 36.44 -7.54
C LYS A 119 4.41 37.41 -8.71
N ALA A 120 4.17 36.90 -9.92
CA ALA A 120 3.92 37.72 -11.10
C ALA A 120 2.68 38.61 -10.92
N LYS A 121 1.58 38.05 -10.42
CA LYS A 121 0.35 38.81 -10.12
C LYS A 121 0.60 39.92 -9.10
N GLN A 122 1.33 39.63 -8.02
CA GLN A 122 1.66 40.64 -7.00
C GLN A 122 2.53 41.76 -7.56
N ALA A 123 3.54 41.42 -8.37
CA ALA A 123 4.40 42.41 -9.02
C ALA A 123 3.59 43.30 -9.99
N PHE A 124 2.70 42.70 -10.78
CA PHE A 124 1.81 43.42 -11.68
C PHE A 124 0.90 44.39 -10.94
N GLU A 125 0.20 43.95 -9.89
CA GLU A 125 -0.68 44.82 -9.11
C GLU A 125 0.08 45.97 -8.43
N LYS A 126 1.32 45.72 -7.97
CA LYS A 126 2.18 46.78 -7.40
C LYS A 126 2.49 47.86 -8.44
N ILE A 127 2.87 47.47 -9.65
CA ILE A 127 3.18 48.40 -10.74
C ILE A 127 1.91 49.13 -11.20
N LYS A 128 0.80 48.41 -11.37
CA LYS A 128 -0.50 48.96 -11.74
C LYS A 128 -0.95 50.03 -10.75
N LYS A 129 -0.85 49.74 -9.44
CA LYS A 129 -1.15 50.71 -8.39
C LYS A 129 -0.22 51.93 -8.47
N SER A 130 1.09 51.72 -8.57
CA SER A 130 2.03 52.85 -8.67
C SER A 130 1.78 53.75 -9.88
N ARG A 131 1.41 53.16 -11.02
CA ARG A 131 1.05 53.91 -12.24
C ARG A 131 -0.24 54.68 -12.04
N TYR A 132 -1.25 54.07 -11.43
CA TYR A 132 -2.51 54.72 -11.11
C TYR A 132 -2.28 55.90 -10.16
N ASP A 133 -1.59 55.69 -9.04
CA ASP A 133 -1.35 56.73 -8.04
C ASP A 133 -0.63 57.96 -8.64
N LYS A 134 0.39 57.74 -9.48
CA LYS A 134 1.09 58.82 -10.18
C LYS A 134 0.20 59.56 -11.18
N PHE A 135 -0.61 58.83 -11.93
CA PHE A 135 -1.54 59.41 -12.89
C PHE A 135 -2.62 60.24 -12.18
N SER A 136 -3.23 59.68 -11.13
CA SER A 136 -4.25 60.37 -10.33
C SER A 136 -3.70 61.63 -9.68
N ALA A 137 -2.51 61.59 -9.08
CA ALA A 137 -1.89 62.78 -8.49
C ALA A 137 -1.65 63.91 -9.51
N PHE A 138 -1.18 63.56 -10.72
CA PHE A 138 -1.00 64.53 -11.79
C PHE A 138 -2.34 65.05 -12.34
N PHE A 139 -3.31 64.15 -12.54
CA PHE A 139 -4.64 64.50 -13.02
C PHE A 139 -5.36 65.44 -12.05
N GLU A 140 -5.30 65.17 -10.74
CA GLU A 140 -5.87 66.03 -9.70
C GLU A 140 -5.24 67.43 -9.73
N HIS A 141 -3.91 67.52 -9.85
CA HIS A 141 -3.23 68.81 -9.96
C HIS A 141 -3.70 69.60 -11.19
N VAL A 142 -3.69 68.98 -12.39
CA VAL A 142 -4.14 69.64 -13.63
C VAL A 142 -5.61 70.04 -13.56
N SER A 143 -6.47 69.18 -13.00
CA SER A 143 -7.89 69.46 -12.86
C SER A 143 -8.14 70.68 -11.96
N ASN A 144 -7.41 70.80 -10.86
CA ASN A 144 -7.54 71.92 -9.93
C ASN A 144 -7.05 73.23 -10.56
N GLU A 145 -5.92 73.21 -11.28
CA GLU A 145 -5.40 74.40 -11.99
C GLU A 145 -6.37 74.87 -13.09
N ILE A 146 -6.93 73.94 -13.86
CA ILE A 146 -7.90 74.25 -14.91
C ILE A 146 -9.18 74.86 -14.30
N ASP A 147 -9.72 74.27 -13.22
CA ASP A 147 -10.89 74.81 -12.52
C ASP A 147 -10.61 76.23 -11.98
N GLY A 148 -9.40 76.48 -11.48
CA GLY A 148 -8.94 77.82 -11.09
C GLY A 148 -8.99 78.83 -12.25
N ILE A 149 -8.48 78.46 -13.43
CA ILE A 149 -8.48 79.33 -14.62
C ILE A 149 -9.91 79.63 -15.09
N TYR A 150 -10.81 78.64 -15.08
CA TYR A 150 -12.20 78.85 -15.47
C TYR A 150 -13.00 79.68 -14.46
N LYS A 151 -12.66 79.64 -13.17
CA LYS A 151 -13.29 80.49 -12.15
C LYS A 151 -12.79 81.95 -12.19
N VAL A 152 -11.52 82.17 -12.58
CA VAL A 152 -10.89 83.51 -12.58
C VAL A 152 -11.17 84.30 -13.86
N ARG A 153 -11.61 83.65 -14.95
CA ARG A 153 -12.16 84.36 -16.11
C ARG A 153 -13.69 84.38 -16.02
N PRO A 154 -14.31 85.47 -15.53
CA PRO A 154 -15.71 85.71 -15.84
C PRO A 154 -15.87 85.68 -17.35
N ILE A 155 -16.87 84.95 -17.83
CA ILE A 155 -17.23 84.82 -19.25
C ILE A 155 -17.80 86.15 -19.80
N ASP A 156 -17.85 87.21 -19.00
CA ASP A 156 -18.42 88.49 -19.38
C ASP A 156 -17.30 89.53 -19.57
N GLU A 157 -16.82 89.65 -20.81
CA GLU A 157 -16.58 90.93 -21.51
C GLU A 157 -16.04 90.65 -22.91
N CYS A 158 -16.97 90.46 -23.85
CA CYS A 158 -16.71 90.46 -25.28
C CYS A 158 -16.80 91.92 -25.77
N PRO A 159 -15.71 92.58 -26.23
CA PRO A 159 -15.80 93.94 -26.74
C PRO A 159 -16.26 93.90 -28.21
N CYS A 160 -17.57 93.75 -28.40
CA CYS A 160 -18.21 93.85 -29.71
C CYS A 160 -19.14 95.06 -29.83
N GLN A 161 -18.73 96.23 -29.31
CA GLN A 161 -19.23 97.57 -29.70
C GLN A 161 -18.05 98.51 -29.44
N SER A 162 -17.49 99.32 -30.32
CA SER A 162 -18.11 100.27 -31.24
C SER A 162 -16.97 100.81 -32.12
N ASN A 163 -17.17 100.89 -33.43
CA ASN A 163 -16.58 101.95 -34.26
C ASN A 163 -17.42 102.06 -35.54
N LYS A 164 -18.60 102.66 -35.37
CA LYS A 164 -19.25 103.41 -36.46
C LYS A 164 -18.60 104.78 -36.48
N ILE A 165 -17.80 105.07 -37.49
CA ILE A 165 -17.63 106.42 -38.02
C ILE A 165 -17.55 106.29 -39.55
N GLU A 166 -18.70 106.47 -40.20
CA GLU A 166 -18.82 107.12 -41.52
C GLU A 166 -18.99 108.64 -41.27
N PRO A 167 -18.79 109.54 -42.25
CA PRO A 167 -18.45 109.33 -43.66
C PRO A 167 -17.03 109.81 -44.06
#